data_AF-A0A932T813-F1
#
_entry.id   AF-A0A932T813-F1
#
_cell.length_a   1.000
_cell.length_b   1.000
_cell.length_c   1.000
_cell.angle_alpha   90.00
_cell.angle_beta   90.00
_cell.angle_gamma   90.00
#
_symmetry.space_group_name_H-M   'P 1'
#
loop_
_entity.id
_entity.type
_entity.pdbx_description
1 polymer ?
#
loop_
_entity_poly.entity_id
_entity_poly.type
_entity_poly.pdbx_seq_one_letter_code
_entity_poly.pdbx_strand_id
1 'polypeptide(L)'
;MPLCELDATDQKRRSRSRLGESLLRLQLHLEQARTTEVAAEEQFDSWRARWSERREQISQRLELIDRQLESLVQSQPTRPQLSLVAGHGPDDGHLSLLE
;
A
#
# COMPACT_ATOMS: atom_id res chain seq x y z
N MET A 1 31.41 47.22 -29.80
CA MET A 1 31.97 46.19 -28.91
C MET A 1 31.26 44.88 -29.20
N PRO A 2 31.84 43.95 -29.99
CA PRO A 2 31.30 42.61 -30.13
C PRO A 2 31.91 41.72 -29.03
N LEU A 3 31.07 41.21 -28.13
CA LEU A 3 31.42 40.19 -27.14
C LEU A 3 30.41 39.06 -27.37
N CYS A 4 30.78 38.02 -28.12
CA CYS A 4 30.00 36.75 -28.22
C CYS A 4 30.70 35.63 -29.03
N GLU A 5 31.85 35.86 -29.67
CA GLU A 5 32.51 34.81 -30.48
C GLU A 5 33.65 34.05 -29.76
N LEU A 6 34.05 34.51 -28.57
CA LEU A 6 35.12 33.89 -27.80
C LEU A 6 34.70 32.56 -27.15
N ASP A 7 33.43 32.39 -26.79
CA ASP A 7 32.98 31.19 -26.05
C ASP A 7 33.06 29.91 -26.88
N ALA A 8 32.78 29.97 -28.18
CA ALA A 8 32.83 28.81 -29.07
C ALA A 8 34.27 28.35 -29.37
N THR A 9 35.22 29.28 -29.40
CA THR A 9 36.65 28.98 -29.63
C THR A 9 37.36 28.56 -28.34
N ASP A 10 36.99 29.14 -27.19
CA ASP A 10 37.49 28.72 -25.89
C ASP A 10 36.92 27.38 -25.44
N GLN A 11 35.67 27.03 -25.75
CA GLN A 11 35.16 25.68 -25.54
C GLN A 11 35.98 24.64 -26.31
N LYS A 12 36.33 24.92 -27.57
CA LYS A 12 37.17 24.03 -28.41
C LYS A 12 38.63 23.94 -27.94
N ARG A 13 39.16 24.97 -27.26
CA ARG A 13 40.52 24.96 -26.69
C ARG A 13 40.56 24.32 -25.30
N ARG A 14 39.57 24.57 -24.45
CA ARG A 14 39.42 23.92 -23.14
C ARG A 14 39.17 22.42 -23.28
N SER A 15 38.40 21.98 -24.28
CA SER A 15 38.18 20.56 -24.57
C SER A 15 39.42 19.80 -25.06
N ARG A 16 40.52 20.49 -25.41
CA ARG A 16 41.82 19.86 -25.73
C ARG A 16 42.74 19.69 -24.51
N SER A 17 42.37 20.27 -23.36
CA SER A 17 43.08 20.05 -22.10
C SER A 17 42.48 18.84 -21.38
N ARG A 18 43.34 18.00 -20.79
CA ARG A 18 42.90 16.87 -19.94
C ARG A 18 41.91 17.32 -18.87
N LEU A 19 42.13 18.50 -18.28
CA LEU A 19 41.23 19.07 -17.28
C LEU A 19 39.87 19.46 -17.89
N GLY A 20 39.85 20.05 -19.07
CA GLY A 20 38.59 20.43 -19.72
C GLY A 20 37.78 19.22 -20.17
N GLU A 21 38.43 18.16 -20.66
CA GLU A 21 37.76 16.87 -20.90
C GLU A 21 37.20 16.28 -19.62
N SER A 22 37.95 16.30 -18.52
CA SER A 22 37.46 15.81 -17.21
C SER A 22 36.29 16.63 -16.68
N LEU A 23 36.30 17.96 -16.86
CA LEU A 23 35.19 18.84 -16.47
C LEU A 23 33.93 18.57 -17.31
N LEU A 24 34.07 18.36 -18.63
CA LEU A 24 32.94 17.99 -19.48
C LEU A 24 32.35 16.64 -19.09
N ARG A 25 33.19 15.65 -18.79
CA ARG A 25 32.73 14.34 -18.28
C ARG A 25 32.01 14.48 -16.94
N LEU A 26 32.55 15.29 -16.03
CA LEU A 26 31.90 15.55 -14.74
C LEU A 26 30.54 16.22 -14.94
N GLN A 27 30.45 17.24 -15.79
CA GLN A 27 29.19 17.91 -16.09
C GLN A 27 28.16 16.93 -16.67
N LEU A 28 28.57 16.11 -17.64
CA LEU A 28 27.71 15.08 -18.21
C LEU A 28 27.21 14.10 -17.15
N HIS A 29 28.11 13.65 -16.25
CA HIS A 29 27.75 12.74 -15.17
C HIS A 29 26.79 13.39 -14.16
N LEU A 30 26.96 14.68 -13.85
CA LEU A 30 26.05 15.41 -12.97
C LEU A 30 24.67 15.57 -13.60
N GLU A 31 24.62 15.90 -14.89
CA GLU A 31 23.37 15.99 -15.64
C GLU A 31 22.66 14.63 -15.70
N GLN A 32 23.40 13.56 -15.97
CA GLN A 32 22.87 12.19 -15.95
C GLN A 32 22.39 11.77 -14.56
N ALA A 33 23.17 12.04 -13.51
CA ALA A 33 22.76 11.73 -12.13
C ALA A 33 21.45 12.45 -11.77
N ARG A 34 21.35 13.74 -12.13
CA ARG A 34 20.16 14.54 -11.89
C ARG A 34 18.93 13.99 -12.64
N THR A 35 19.08 13.59 -13.90
CA THR A 35 17.94 13.02 -14.63
C THR A 35 17.52 11.66 -14.08
N THR A 36 18.48 10.83 -13.65
CA THR A 36 18.17 9.55 -12.99
C THR A 36 17.49 9.72 -11.64
N GLU A 37 17.87 10.74 -10.88
CA GLU A 37 17.25 11.06 -9.59
C GLU A 37 15.80 11.49 -9.78
N VAL A 38 15.54 12.42 -10.70
CA VAL A 38 14.16 12.84 -11.04
C VAL A 38 13.30 11.66 -11.49
N ALA A 39 13.84 10.79 -12.37
CA ALA A 39 13.10 9.61 -12.81
C ALA A 39 12.83 8.62 -11.67
N ALA A 40 13.75 8.49 -10.71
CA ALA A 40 13.55 7.65 -9.53
C ALA A 40 12.50 8.23 -8.57
N GLU A 41 12.49 9.55 -8.38
CA GLU A 41 11.48 10.26 -7.59
C GLU A 41 10.09 10.09 -8.20
N GLU A 42 9.94 10.26 -9.51
CA GLU A 42 8.66 10.04 -10.21
C GLU A 42 8.15 8.60 -10.07
N GLN A 43 9.05 7.61 -10.17
CA GLN A 43 8.71 6.20 -9.95
C GLN A 43 8.28 5.94 -8.51
N PHE A 44 8.98 6.55 -7.54
CA PHE A 44 8.64 6.43 -6.13
C PHE A 44 7.28 7.03 -5.82
N ASP A 45 6.97 8.22 -6.35
CA ASP A 45 5.68 8.88 -6.15
C ASP A 45 4.54 8.08 -6.77
N SER A 46 4.74 7.55 -7.99
CA SER A 46 3.80 6.63 -8.63
C SER A 46 3.55 5.38 -7.79
N TRP A 47 4.63 4.76 -7.28
CA TRP A 47 4.52 3.60 -6.40
C TRP A 47 3.76 3.93 -5.11
N ARG A 48 4.08 5.06 -4.49
CA ARG A 48 3.44 5.53 -3.25
C ARG A 48 1.95 5.79 -3.44
N ALA A 49 1.57 6.44 -4.55
CA ALA A 49 0.17 6.68 -4.88
C ALA A 49 -0.61 5.37 -5.02
N ARG A 50 -0.10 4.43 -5.82
CA ARG A 50 -0.72 3.10 -6.01
C ARG A 50 -0.81 2.31 -4.71
N TRP A 51 0.21 2.39 -3.86
CA TRP A 51 0.20 1.73 -2.56
C TRP A 51 -0.85 2.33 -1.63
N SER A 52 -1.00 3.66 -1.62
CA SER A 52 -2.00 4.35 -0.82
C SER A 52 -3.43 3.99 -1.23
N GLU A 53 -3.71 3.92 -2.53
CA GLU A 53 -5.00 3.49 -3.07
C GLU A 53 -5.30 2.05 -2.66
N ARG A 54 -4.33 1.15 -2.83
CA ARG A 54 -4.50 -0.26 -2.45
C ARG A 54 -4.72 -0.42 -0.96
N ARG A 55 -4.02 0.34 -0.12
CA ARG A 55 -4.21 0.35 1.33
C ARG A 55 -5.64 0.75 1.69
N GLU A 56 -6.17 1.80 1.07
CA GLU A 56 -7.53 2.28 1.27
C GLU A 56 -8.56 1.21 0.89
N GLN A 57 -8.41 0.59 -0.29
CA GLN A 57 -9.28 -0.51 -0.72
C GLN A 57 -9.27 -1.70 0.25
N ILE A 58 -8.10 -2.04 0.80
CA ILE A 58 -7.99 -3.12 1.80
C ILE A 58 -8.71 -2.72 3.09
N SER A 59 -8.53 -1.48 3.57
CA SER A 59 -9.21 -0.98 4.77
C SER A 59 -10.72 -1.09 4.63
N GLN A 60 -11.27 -0.60 3.53
CA GLN A 60 -12.71 -0.66 3.26
C GLN A 60 -13.23 -2.10 3.21
N ARG A 61 -12.46 -3.02 2.60
CA ARG A 61 -12.85 -4.44 2.56
C ARG A 61 -12.82 -5.08 3.95
N LEU A 62 -11.85 -4.74 4.79
CA LEU A 62 -11.80 -5.23 6.17
C LEU A 62 -12.99 -4.71 6.98
N GLU A 63 -13.30 -3.42 6.88
CA GLU A 63 -14.49 -2.84 7.56
C GLU A 63 -15.79 -3.51 7.11
N LEU A 64 -15.93 -3.84 5.82
CA LEU A 64 -17.09 -4.58 5.33
C LEU A 64 -17.16 -5.99 5.91
N ILE A 65 -16.02 -6.68 5.98
CA ILE A 65 -15.95 -8.02 6.59
C ILE A 65 -16.33 -7.94 8.07
N ASP A 66 -15.84 -6.95 8.82
CA ASP A 66 -16.16 -6.78 10.24
C ASP A 66 -17.66 -6.56 10.44
N ARG A 67 -18.28 -5.68 9.64
CA ARG A 67 -19.75 -5.48 9.67
C ARG A 67 -20.52 -6.75 9.33
N GLN A 68 -20.05 -7.53 8.35
CA GLN A 68 -20.66 -8.80 8.00
C GLN A 68 -20.57 -9.80 9.16
N LEU A 69 -19.40 -9.90 9.80
CA LEU A 69 -19.21 -10.76 10.98
C LEU A 69 -20.10 -10.33 12.15
N GLU A 70 -20.18 -9.04 12.44
CA GLU A 70 -21.08 -8.49 13.47
C GLU A 70 -22.55 -8.87 13.20
N SER A 71 -23.01 -8.70 11.96
CA SER A 71 -24.37 -9.08 11.58
C SER A 71 -24.62 -10.59 11.72
N LEU A 72 -23.64 -11.42 11.37
CA LEU A 72 -23.75 -12.87 11.49
C LEU A 72 -23.83 -13.31 12.96
N VAL A 73 -23.03 -12.70 13.84
CA VAL A 73 -23.07 -12.94 15.28
C VAL A 73 -24.41 -12.51 15.87
N GLN A 74 -24.95 -11.37 15.46
CA GLN A 74 -26.28 -10.90 15.92
C GLN A 74 -27.43 -11.74 15.34
N SER A 75 -27.25 -12.32 14.17
CA SER A 75 -28.24 -13.16 13.48
C SER A 75 -28.23 -14.61 13.94
N GLN A 76 -27.35 -15.04 14.87
CA GLN A 76 -27.47 -16.37 15.45
C GLN A 76 -28.81 -16.43 16.21
N PRO A 77 -29.81 -17.21 15.74
CA PRO A 77 -30.97 -17.47 16.57
C PRO A 77 -30.44 -18.20 17.82
N THR A 78 -30.87 -17.75 19.00
CA THR A 78 -30.74 -18.53 20.24
C THR A 78 -31.03 -19.97 19.90
N ARG A 79 -29.98 -20.80 19.96
CA ARG A 79 -29.98 -22.22 19.58
C ARG A 79 -31.31 -22.82 20.04
N PRO A 80 -32.16 -23.38 19.16
CA PRO A 80 -33.45 -23.89 19.58
C PRO A 80 -33.17 -24.94 20.66
N GLN A 81 -33.54 -24.63 21.91
CA GLN A 81 -33.48 -25.60 22.98
C GLN A 81 -34.54 -26.63 22.62
N LEU A 82 -34.10 -27.73 22.02
CA LEU A 82 -34.91 -28.92 21.85
C LEU A 82 -35.26 -29.39 23.25
N SER A 83 -36.37 -28.91 23.80
CA SER A 83 -37.01 -29.54 24.94
C SER A 83 -37.42 -30.93 24.46
N LEU A 84 -36.68 -31.95 24.88
CA LEU A 84 -37.08 -33.33 24.73
C LEU A 84 -38.50 -33.43 25.29
N VAL A 85 -39.48 -33.61 24.39
CA VAL A 85 -40.79 -34.12 24.76
C VAL A 85 -40.53 -35.53 25.24
N ALA A 86 -40.33 -35.68 26.55
CA ALA A 86 -40.45 -36.97 27.20
C ALA A 86 -41.90 -37.39 26.98
N GLY A 87 -42.11 -38.27 26.00
CA GLY A 87 -43.37 -38.95 25.82
C GLY A 87 -43.65 -39.72 27.10
N HIS A 88 -44.51 -39.17 27.95
CA HIS A 88 -45.08 -39.92 29.06
C HIS A 88 -46.19 -40.80 28.46
N GLY A 89 -45.80 -42.00 28.04
CA GLY A 89 -46.72 -43.14 28.15
C GLY A 89 -47.09 -43.31 29.63
N PRO A 90 -48.33 -43.69 29.93
CA PRO A 90 -48.81 -43.77 31.30
C PRO A 90 -48.05 -44.86 32.05
N ASP A 91 -47.99 -44.70 33.37
CA ASP A 91 -47.41 -45.62 34.36
C ASP A 91 -45.89 -45.49 34.54
N ASP A 92 -45.47 -44.66 35.50
CA ASP A 92 -45.25 -45.15 36.86
C ASP A 92 -44.48 -44.14 37.72
N GLY A 93 -44.91 -44.00 38.97
CA GLY A 93 -44.01 -43.72 40.08
C GLY A 93 -43.63 -42.26 40.33
N HIS A 94 -44.38 -41.64 41.24
CA HIS A 94 -43.89 -40.66 42.22
C HIS A 94 -42.36 -40.64 42.41
N LEU A 95 -41.72 -39.49 42.18
CA LEU A 95 -40.71 -38.93 43.10
C LEU A 95 -40.69 -37.40 42.95
N SER A 96 -41.38 -36.75 43.89
CA SER A 96 -41.01 -35.42 44.38
C SER A 96 -39.62 -35.46 45.02
N LEU A 97 -38.94 -34.31 45.12
CA LEU A 97 -37.61 -34.02 45.73
C LEU A 97 -36.54 -33.74 44.64
N LEU A 98 -35.76 -32.67 44.65
CA LEU A 98 -35.34 -31.70 45.66
C LEU A 98 -34.91 -30.39 44.98
N GLU A 99 -34.80 -29.35 45.82
CA GLU A 99 -34.22 -28.00 45.62
C GLU A 99 -33.16 -27.81 44.53
#